data_AF-A0A934MZ56-F1
#
_entry.id   AF-A0A934MZ56-F1
#
_cell.length_a   1.000
_cell.length_b   1.000
_cell.length_c   1.000
_cell.angle_alpha   90.00
_cell.angle_beta   90.00
_cell.angle_gamma   90.00
#
_symmetry.space_group_name_H-M   'P 1'
#
loop_
_entity.id
_entity.type
_entity.pdbx_description
1 polymer ?
#
loop_
_entity_poly.entity_id
_entity_poly.type
_entity_poly.pdbx_seq_one_letter_code
_entity_poly.pdbx_strand_id
1 'polypeptide(L)'
;MFEFSENKPILFSLTLKVFKDGTIVWSDKDSKKREGVYNLFPFFDIDSRHIDLYDWNKVWDIVCRLNTFNLKGLSNNDLMDFLDDKIANGSGDYKKYVQSVEKLIDTKGYSYRDKVLSYIKIALKGHDFVHFGEDIKTQSDGTNSHKFIEIMITLLISLTRREYISPFIFVDEPEVGLHPRLNEQLINRVYDVYMSFKKTKDDVEVGKYKTPYPKVILSTHSPNILKQCIKLFKINQRVYHFTKKGKKPTRINVLNSTYSDARFINSFGDNEARLFFSDFILFVEGQTEIELFGNFNLSRKFPVLNRIDVYGANNVTLKYIAPSYSNASIPYMVLYDLDKIVQFDYNTGKFKYTDDNFNLKGAFNKEKFSLYSNFKDVVLYHFNYIFTLDKKIFSLDSLGTSYLGFNNRLVTSKLNFIANKRGYNFLNDTIEGLLICNESKWIFERWIVSLVFEKCYQASKKPRDDIIKLKSKSANYIESFNKLFTSQDRGFICSGNDKLFLDDVKKKYLREVKNKIRSILNKENEVVLYRLIFEGKTDSLISIKNNSSDRLDEKILNLVKQLKENDLRVLSPYMKKTSGWVTEFLDFSILEIEKLDYNYFMPNFKLAFPELSYILEQASSSIEVGGVRT
;
A
#
# COMPACT_ATOMS: atom_id res chain seq x y z
N MET A 1 -54.70 13.16 -28.18
CA MET A 1 -53.55 12.26 -27.97
C MET A 1 -52.47 12.73 -28.92
N PHE A 2 -51.51 13.53 -28.45
CA PHE A 2 -50.34 13.89 -29.24
C PHE A 2 -49.27 12.84 -28.95
N GLU A 3 -48.96 12.00 -29.93
CA GLU A 3 -47.83 11.10 -29.89
C GLU A 3 -46.54 11.92 -29.85
N PHE A 4 -45.83 11.85 -28.74
CA PHE A 4 -44.45 12.28 -28.67
C PHE A 4 -43.63 11.32 -29.53
N SER A 5 -43.23 11.75 -30.72
CA SER A 5 -42.18 11.07 -31.48
C SER A 5 -40.91 11.08 -30.64
N GLU A 6 -40.39 9.89 -30.32
CA GLU A 6 -39.06 9.71 -29.73
C GLU A 6 -38.00 10.29 -30.69
N ASN A 7 -37.66 11.56 -30.51
CA ASN A 7 -36.52 12.18 -31.17
C ASN A 7 -35.27 11.44 -30.71
N LYS A 8 -34.70 10.60 -31.59
CA LYS A 8 -33.36 10.06 -31.41
C LYS A 8 -32.41 11.24 -31.11
N PRO A 9 -31.58 11.17 -30.07
CA PRO A 9 -30.69 12.25 -29.73
C PRO A 9 -29.77 12.53 -30.93
N ILE A 10 -29.77 13.78 -31.41
CA ILE A 10 -28.87 14.23 -32.46
C ILE A 10 -27.46 14.18 -31.89
N LEU A 11 -26.66 13.23 -32.37
CA LEU A 11 -25.32 12.97 -31.85
C LEU A 11 -24.30 13.75 -32.69
N PHE A 12 -23.78 14.84 -32.14
CA PHE A 12 -22.69 15.61 -32.76
C PHE A 12 -21.34 14.98 -32.38
N SER A 13 -20.54 14.58 -33.37
CA SER A 13 -19.21 13.98 -33.17
C SER A 13 -18.12 14.88 -33.74
N LEU A 14 -17.20 15.29 -32.87
CA LEU A 14 -16.01 16.06 -33.23
C LEU A 14 -14.78 15.22 -32.88
N THR A 15 -13.94 14.92 -33.87
CA THR A 15 -12.72 14.10 -33.71
C THR A 15 -11.49 14.95 -33.98
N LEU A 16 -10.51 14.87 -33.07
CA LEU A 16 -9.17 15.41 -33.24
C LEU A 16 -8.21 14.30 -33.65
N LYS A 17 -7.43 14.53 -34.72
CA LYS A 17 -6.30 13.69 -35.12
C LYS A 17 -5.02 14.48 -34.93
N VAL A 18 -4.11 13.94 -34.12
CA VAL A 18 -2.76 14.49 -33.90
C VAL A 18 -1.76 13.52 -34.51
N PHE A 19 -1.01 13.96 -35.50
CA PHE A 19 -0.01 13.14 -36.18
C PHE A 19 1.35 13.24 -35.47
N LYS A 20 2.27 12.32 -35.77
CA LYS A 20 3.61 12.26 -35.13
C LYS A 20 4.46 13.50 -35.38
N ASP A 21 4.19 14.22 -36.46
CA ASP A 21 4.83 15.49 -36.82
C ASP A 21 4.23 16.69 -36.07
N GLY A 22 3.25 16.46 -35.18
CA GLY A 22 2.55 17.50 -34.44
C GLY A 22 1.42 18.17 -35.21
N THR A 23 1.12 17.74 -36.46
CA THR A 23 0.01 18.32 -37.21
C THR A 23 -1.34 17.90 -36.63
N ILE A 24 -2.28 18.85 -36.63
CA ILE A 24 -3.58 18.72 -35.96
C ILE A 24 -4.70 18.85 -37.00
N VAL A 25 -5.57 17.84 -37.09
CA VAL A 25 -6.71 17.83 -38.01
C VAL A 25 -8.00 17.54 -37.26
N TRP A 26 -8.97 18.43 -37.40
CA TRP A 26 -10.33 18.26 -36.87
C TRP A 26 -11.24 17.64 -37.94
N SER A 27 -12.18 16.79 -37.51
CA SER A 27 -13.20 16.20 -38.40
C SER A 27 -14.15 17.25 -38.99
N ASP A 28 -14.48 18.30 -38.22
CA ASP A 28 -15.26 19.44 -38.68
C ASP A 28 -14.34 20.64 -38.92
N LYS A 29 -14.41 21.23 -40.11
CA LYS A 29 -13.61 22.39 -40.52
C LYS A 29 -14.23 23.72 -40.11
N ASP A 30 -15.51 23.75 -39.76
CA ASP A 30 -16.25 24.95 -39.37
C ASP A 30 -15.75 25.49 -38.02
N SER A 31 -15.10 26.65 -38.04
CA SER A 31 -14.58 27.30 -36.84
C SER A 31 -15.66 27.72 -35.86
N LYS A 32 -16.84 28.14 -36.34
CA LYS A 32 -17.93 28.63 -35.48
C LYS A 32 -18.56 27.51 -34.66
N LYS A 33 -18.71 26.32 -35.25
CA LYS A 33 -19.19 25.14 -34.52
C LYS A 33 -18.19 24.72 -33.44
N ARG A 34 -16.89 24.70 -33.77
CA ARG A 34 -15.83 24.40 -32.78
C ARG A 34 -15.80 25.43 -31.66
N GLU A 35 -15.97 26.71 -31.96
CA GLU A 35 -16.08 27.79 -30.97
C GLU A 35 -17.33 27.63 -30.09
N GLY A 36 -18.47 27.26 -30.67
CA GLY A 36 -19.68 26.93 -29.92
C GLY A 36 -19.47 25.77 -28.93
N VAL A 37 -18.81 24.69 -29.37
CA VAL A 37 -18.44 23.56 -28.49
C VAL A 37 -17.49 24.03 -27.39
N TYR A 38 -16.49 24.85 -27.71
CA TYR A 38 -15.56 25.39 -26.73
C TYR A 38 -16.24 26.27 -25.67
N ASN A 39 -17.22 27.07 -26.06
CA ASN A 39 -17.98 27.92 -25.14
C ASN A 39 -18.92 27.09 -24.22
N LEU A 40 -19.47 25.98 -24.72
CA LEU A 40 -20.30 25.07 -23.91
C LEU A 40 -19.46 24.18 -22.99
N PHE A 41 -18.25 23.80 -23.42
CA PHE A 41 -17.35 22.89 -22.73
C PHE A 41 -15.94 23.49 -22.60
N PRO A 42 -15.79 24.63 -21.91
CA PRO A 42 -14.50 25.29 -21.78
C PRO A 42 -13.53 24.39 -21.02
N PHE A 43 -12.28 24.37 -21.47
CA PHE A 43 -11.19 23.63 -20.84
C PHE A 43 -10.29 24.59 -20.05
N PHE A 44 -10.04 24.25 -18.79
CA PHE A 44 -9.18 24.97 -17.87
C PHE A 44 -8.09 24.04 -17.34
N ASP A 45 -6.84 24.39 -17.58
CA ASP A 45 -5.66 23.71 -17.06
C ASP A 45 -5.04 24.47 -15.89
N ILE A 46 -4.71 23.73 -14.84
CA ILE A 46 -4.03 24.23 -13.64
C ILE A 46 -2.76 23.40 -13.48
N ASP A 47 -1.63 23.97 -13.88
CA ASP A 47 -0.30 23.41 -13.66
C ASP A 47 0.20 23.85 -12.27
N SER A 48 0.28 22.92 -11.33
CA SER A 48 0.69 23.20 -9.95
C SER A 48 2.14 23.66 -9.82
N ARG A 49 3.01 23.33 -10.78
CA ARG A 49 4.46 23.63 -10.75
C ARG A 49 4.77 25.04 -11.25
N HIS A 50 3.91 25.60 -12.08
CA HIS A 50 4.06 26.94 -12.67
C HIS A 50 2.87 27.85 -12.32
N ILE A 51 2.26 27.66 -11.14
CA ILE A 51 1.25 28.60 -10.66
C ILE A 51 1.96 29.93 -10.42
N ASP A 52 1.69 30.90 -11.30
CA ASP A 52 1.95 32.28 -10.96
C ASP A 52 0.93 32.67 -9.87
N LEU A 53 1.39 32.61 -8.62
CA LEU A 53 0.61 32.91 -7.41
C LEU A 53 0.06 34.34 -7.40
N TYR A 54 0.55 35.18 -8.32
CA TYR A 54 0.20 36.59 -8.43
C TYR A 54 -0.61 36.89 -9.71
N ASP A 55 -0.70 35.97 -10.68
CA ASP A 55 -1.48 36.16 -11.90
C ASP A 55 -2.94 35.69 -11.75
N TRP A 56 -3.70 36.46 -10.96
CA TRP A 56 -5.15 36.29 -10.82
C TRP A 56 -5.93 36.62 -12.09
N ASN A 57 -5.28 37.06 -13.19
CA ASN A 57 -5.99 37.31 -14.45
C ASN A 57 -6.61 36.03 -15.01
N LYS A 58 -6.04 34.85 -14.74
CA LYS A 58 -6.64 33.55 -15.09
C LYS A 58 -8.00 33.35 -14.41
N VAL A 59 -8.13 33.78 -13.15
CA VAL A 59 -9.39 33.70 -12.39
C VAL A 59 -10.42 34.67 -12.98
N TRP A 60 -10.00 35.88 -13.33
CA TRP A 60 -10.88 36.86 -13.96
C TRP A 60 -11.33 36.45 -15.37
N ASP A 61 -10.45 35.81 -16.14
CA ASP A 61 -10.78 35.24 -17.45
C ASP A 61 -11.83 34.11 -17.31
N ILE A 62 -11.71 33.26 -16.29
CA ILE A 62 -12.74 32.27 -15.94
C ILE A 62 -14.09 32.94 -15.65
N VAL A 63 -14.11 33.93 -14.77
CA VAL A 63 -15.35 34.64 -14.38
C VAL A 63 -16.03 35.26 -15.61
N CYS A 64 -15.24 35.80 -16.55
CA CYS A 64 -15.77 36.42 -17.76
C CYS A 64 -16.21 35.42 -18.83
N ARG A 65 -15.55 34.26 -18.91
CA ARG A 65 -15.94 33.19 -19.86
C ARG A 65 -17.20 32.47 -19.45
N LEU A 66 -17.44 32.34 -18.14
CA LEU A 66 -18.55 31.56 -17.61
C LEU A 66 -19.88 32.33 -17.52
N ASN A 67 -19.87 33.66 -17.56
CA ASN A 67 -21.08 34.47 -17.50
C ASN A 67 -21.30 35.26 -18.80
N THR A 68 -22.42 35.04 -19.47
CA THR A 68 -22.83 35.84 -20.64
C THR A 68 -23.74 36.98 -20.22
N PHE A 69 -23.18 38.13 -19.83
CA PHE A 69 -23.97 39.32 -19.52
C PHE A 69 -24.40 40.06 -20.80
N ASN A 70 -25.70 40.23 -21.05
CA ASN A 70 -26.13 40.99 -22.22
C ASN A 70 -25.86 42.51 -22.04
N LEU A 71 -24.68 42.98 -22.48
CA LEU A 71 -24.31 44.40 -22.46
C LEU A 71 -24.79 45.19 -23.69
N LYS A 72 -25.56 44.58 -24.61
CA LYS A 72 -25.97 45.25 -25.85
C LYS A 72 -26.83 46.51 -25.61
N GLY A 73 -27.46 46.62 -24.45
CA GLY A 73 -28.28 47.78 -24.06
C GLY A 73 -27.55 48.85 -23.24
N LEU A 74 -26.23 48.72 -23.02
CA LEU A 74 -25.46 49.62 -22.17
C LEU A 74 -24.46 50.40 -23.03
N SER A 75 -24.83 51.63 -23.43
CA SER A 75 -23.92 52.50 -24.15
C SER A 75 -22.91 53.15 -23.18
N ASN A 76 -21.74 53.55 -23.70
CA ASN A 76 -20.76 54.28 -22.88
C ASN A 76 -21.37 55.58 -22.33
N ASN A 77 -22.28 56.22 -23.06
CA ASN A 77 -22.94 57.45 -22.61
C ASN A 77 -23.90 57.19 -21.45
N ASP A 78 -24.71 56.13 -21.53
CA ASP A 78 -25.62 55.76 -20.44
C ASP A 78 -24.86 55.46 -19.15
N LEU A 79 -23.68 54.83 -19.28
CA LEU A 79 -22.82 54.56 -18.13
C LEU A 79 -22.21 55.83 -17.53
N MET A 80 -21.76 56.75 -18.39
CA MET A 80 -21.20 58.03 -17.98
C MET A 80 -22.24 58.89 -17.27
N ASP A 81 -23.47 58.91 -17.78
CA ASP A 81 -24.57 59.64 -17.19
C ASP A 81 -25.02 59.01 -15.85
N PHE A 82 -25.01 57.67 -15.75
CA PHE A 82 -25.26 56.98 -14.47
C PHE A 82 -24.19 57.25 -13.41
N LEU A 83 -22.91 57.23 -13.79
CA LEU A 83 -21.81 57.51 -12.86
C LEU A 83 -21.79 58.97 -12.43
N ASP A 84 -22.06 59.90 -13.35
CA ASP A 84 -22.16 61.33 -13.04
C ASP A 84 -23.35 61.64 -12.12
N ASP A 85 -24.51 60.99 -12.33
CA ASP A 85 -25.66 61.06 -11.43
C ASP A 85 -25.31 60.57 -10.01
N LYS A 86 -24.59 59.45 -9.89
CA LYS A 86 -24.31 58.82 -8.59
C LYS A 86 -23.10 59.35 -7.85
N ILE A 87 -22.09 59.86 -8.55
CA ILE A 87 -20.83 60.33 -7.98
C ILE A 87 -20.80 61.86 -7.88
N ALA A 88 -21.35 62.55 -8.87
CA ALA A 88 -21.37 64.01 -8.96
C ALA A 88 -22.76 64.62 -8.75
N ASN A 89 -23.76 63.82 -8.33
CA ASN A 89 -25.16 64.23 -8.16
C ASN A 89 -25.74 64.90 -9.41
N GLY A 90 -25.26 64.52 -10.61
CA GLY A 90 -25.70 65.07 -11.89
C GLY A 90 -25.15 66.45 -12.23
N SER A 91 -24.07 66.92 -11.56
CA SER A 91 -23.44 68.22 -11.85
C SER A 91 -22.67 68.27 -13.19
N GLY A 92 -22.45 67.11 -13.83
CA GLY A 92 -21.66 66.98 -15.06
C GLY A 92 -20.15 66.99 -14.84
N ASP A 93 -19.68 67.09 -13.59
CA ASP A 93 -18.25 67.27 -13.29
C ASP A 93 -17.43 65.99 -13.52
N TYR A 94 -18.02 64.83 -13.26
CA TYR A 94 -17.38 63.55 -13.56
C TYR A 94 -17.21 63.37 -15.08
N LYS A 95 -18.26 63.69 -15.84
CA LYS A 95 -18.24 63.63 -17.31
C LYS A 95 -17.19 64.57 -17.92
N LYS A 96 -17.08 65.81 -17.43
CA LYS A 96 -16.05 66.79 -17.88
C LYS A 96 -14.63 66.33 -17.57
N TYR A 97 -14.41 65.71 -16.40
CA TYR A 97 -13.11 65.18 -16.00
C TYR A 97 -12.63 64.09 -16.97
N VAL A 98 -13.45 63.08 -17.23
CA VAL A 98 -13.10 61.97 -18.14
C VAL A 98 -12.84 62.47 -19.56
N GLN A 99 -13.67 63.38 -20.09
CA GLN A 99 -13.45 63.99 -21.40
C GLN A 99 -12.15 64.79 -21.49
N SER A 100 -11.72 65.41 -20.39
CA SER A 100 -10.44 66.12 -20.33
C SER A 100 -9.26 65.15 -20.38
N VAL A 101 -9.39 63.97 -19.78
CA VAL A 101 -8.40 62.88 -19.84
C VAL A 101 -8.35 62.25 -21.23
N GLU A 102 -9.49 61.95 -21.86
CA GLU A 102 -9.54 61.38 -23.22
C GLU A 102 -8.94 62.31 -24.28
N LYS A 103 -8.99 63.63 -24.08
CA LYS A 103 -8.34 64.60 -24.98
C LYS A 103 -6.81 64.59 -24.89
N LEU A 104 -6.25 64.07 -23.81
CA LEU A 104 -4.80 64.06 -23.54
C LEU A 104 -4.15 62.71 -23.86
N ILE A 105 -4.92 61.63 -23.98
CA ILE A 105 -4.40 60.26 -24.08
C ILE A 105 -5.20 59.47 -25.12
N ASP A 106 -4.50 58.91 -26.11
CA ASP A 106 -5.11 57.96 -27.05
C ASP A 106 -5.33 56.60 -26.38
N THR A 107 -6.58 56.16 -26.30
CA THR A 107 -6.94 54.87 -25.71
C THR A 107 -7.50 53.92 -26.76
N LYS A 108 -7.16 52.63 -26.64
CA LYS A 108 -7.84 51.57 -27.40
C LYS A 108 -9.18 51.25 -26.73
N GLY A 109 -10.22 51.09 -27.54
CA GLY A 109 -11.53 50.67 -27.05
C GLY A 109 -11.46 49.30 -26.38
N TYR A 110 -12.03 49.21 -25.18
CA TYR A 110 -12.19 47.94 -24.47
C TYR A 110 -12.96 46.92 -25.32
N SER A 111 -12.47 45.68 -25.37
CA SER A 111 -13.25 44.59 -25.93
C SER A 111 -14.49 44.35 -25.07
N TYR A 112 -15.50 43.66 -25.61
CA TYR A 112 -16.68 43.29 -24.81
C TYR A 112 -16.31 42.53 -23.53
N ARG A 113 -15.29 41.65 -23.59
CA ARG A 113 -14.77 40.94 -22.40
C ARG A 113 -14.15 41.87 -21.37
N ASP A 114 -13.36 42.85 -21.81
CA ASP A 114 -12.73 43.81 -20.90
C ASP A 114 -13.76 44.70 -20.20
N LYS A 115 -14.85 45.07 -20.90
CA LYS A 115 -15.97 45.81 -20.31
C LYS A 115 -16.67 45.01 -19.21
N VAL A 116 -17.01 43.74 -19.49
CA VAL A 116 -17.62 42.84 -18.48
C VAL A 116 -16.72 42.71 -17.25
N LEU A 117 -15.44 42.44 -17.47
CA LEU A 117 -14.46 42.24 -16.41
C LEU A 117 -14.32 43.49 -15.52
N SER A 118 -14.30 44.67 -16.13
CA SER A 118 -14.22 45.95 -15.42
C SER A 118 -15.46 46.21 -14.55
N TYR A 119 -16.66 45.94 -15.05
CA TYR A 119 -17.89 46.08 -14.25
C TYR A 119 -17.93 45.14 -13.06
N ILE A 120 -17.50 43.89 -13.24
CA ILE A 120 -17.44 42.92 -12.14
C ILE A 120 -16.44 43.38 -11.09
N LYS A 121 -15.26 43.87 -11.49
CA LYS A 121 -14.24 44.40 -10.56
C LYS A 121 -14.78 45.58 -9.73
N ILE A 122 -15.52 46.49 -10.35
CA ILE A 122 -16.14 47.64 -9.66
C ILE A 122 -17.22 47.21 -8.67
N ALA A 123 -18.00 46.17 -9.00
CA ALA A 123 -19.08 45.67 -8.15
C ALA A 123 -18.59 44.87 -6.93
N LEU A 124 -17.33 44.43 -6.93
CA LEU A 124 -16.73 43.66 -5.84
C LEU A 124 -16.07 44.59 -4.81
N LYS A 125 -15.99 44.13 -3.56
CA LYS A 125 -15.40 44.91 -2.44
C LYS A 125 -13.89 45.20 -2.59
N GLY A 126 -13.24 44.58 -3.57
CA GLY A 126 -11.82 44.69 -3.88
C GLY A 126 -11.47 43.81 -5.08
N HIS A 127 -10.35 44.09 -5.72
CA HIS A 127 -9.83 43.32 -6.87
C HIS A 127 -8.66 42.40 -6.50
N ASP A 128 -8.03 42.64 -5.35
CA ASP A 128 -7.00 41.79 -4.78
C ASP A 128 -7.63 40.70 -3.89
N PHE A 129 -7.15 39.46 -4.05
CA PHE A 129 -7.54 38.36 -3.18
C PHE A 129 -6.70 38.42 -1.91
N VAL A 130 -7.33 38.54 -0.74
CA VAL A 130 -6.66 38.65 0.58
C VAL A 130 -6.95 37.40 1.40
N HIS A 131 -5.99 36.93 2.19
CA HIS A 131 -6.18 35.78 3.08
C HIS A 131 -6.13 36.19 4.56
N PHE A 132 -7.23 36.02 5.30
CA PHE A 132 -7.38 36.44 6.72
C PHE A 132 -6.94 37.88 7.03
N GLY A 133 -6.98 38.78 6.04
CA GLY A 133 -6.56 40.18 6.21
C GLY A 133 -5.07 40.44 5.99
N GLU A 134 -4.28 39.44 5.60
CA GLU A 134 -2.86 39.59 5.23
C GLU A 134 -2.64 39.50 3.71
N ASP A 135 -1.67 40.29 3.23
CA ASP A 135 -1.17 40.24 1.85
C ASP A 135 -0.50 38.88 1.59
N ILE A 136 -0.79 38.26 0.45
CA ILE A 136 -0.38 36.89 0.07
C ILE A 136 1.15 36.73 0.10
N LYS A 137 1.90 37.84 0.06
CA LYS A 137 3.37 37.92 0.17
C LYS A 137 3.95 37.43 1.50
N THR A 138 3.16 37.31 2.58
CA THR A 138 3.67 36.88 3.90
C THR A 138 3.63 35.36 4.12
N GLN A 139 3.08 34.59 3.17
CA GLN A 139 2.85 33.14 3.32
C GLN A 139 3.78 32.31 2.43
N SER A 140 4.01 31.04 2.81
CA SER A 140 4.86 30.14 2.01
C SER A 140 4.20 29.74 0.69
N ASP A 141 5.02 29.59 -0.36
CA ASP A 141 4.59 29.30 -1.74
C ASP A 141 3.66 28.08 -1.84
N GLY A 142 3.89 27.03 -1.05
CA GLY A 142 3.03 25.84 -1.00
C GLY A 142 1.62 26.14 -0.47
N THR A 143 1.49 26.96 0.58
CA THR A 143 0.18 27.32 1.16
C THR A 143 -0.62 28.22 0.22
N ASN A 144 0.06 29.09 -0.53
CA ASN A 144 -0.55 29.96 -1.52
C ASN A 144 -1.00 29.17 -2.76
N SER A 145 -0.17 28.23 -3.25
CA SER A 145 -0.51 27.33 -4.37
C SER A 145 -1.76 26.51 -4.07
N HIS A 146 -1.83 25.92 -2.88
CA HIS A 146 -3.00 25.17 -2.42
C HIS A 146 -4.30 25.99 -2.47
N LYS A 147 -4.25 27.20 -1.90
CA LYS A 147 -5.42 28.09 -1.84
C LYS A 147 -5.84 28.53 -3.23
N PHE A 148 -4.88 28.83 -4.09
CA PHE A 148 -5.16 29.17 -5.49
C PHE A 148 -5.92 28.03 -6.18
N ILE A 149 -5.42 26.79 -6.09
CA ILE A 149 -6.09 25.61 -6.67
C ILE A 149 -7.50 25.42 -6.07
N GLU A 150 -7.62 25.51 -4.73
CA GLU A 150 -8.89 25.36 -4.03
C GLU A 150 -9.93 26.41 -4.48
N ILE A 151 -9.52 27.69 -4.48
CA ILE A 151 -10.37 28.82 -4.86
C ILE A 151 -10.80 28.67 -6.32
N MET A 152 -9.85 28.34 -7.22
CA MET A 152 -10.11 28.14 -8.64
C MET A 152 -11.15 27.06 -8.90
N ILE A 153 -10.96 25.86 -8.33
CA ILE A 153 -11.91 24.76 -8.50
C ILE A 153 -13.27 25.12 -7.90
N THR A 154 -13.28 25.74 -6.72
CA THR A 154 -14.52 26.14 -6.02
C THR A 154 -15.31 27.19 -6.80
N LEU A 155 -14.64 28.20 -7.36
CA LEU A 155 -15.24 29.23 -8.22
C LEU A 155 -15.80 28.61 -9.49
N LEU A 156 -15.02 27.76 -10.17
CA LEU A 156 -15.45 27.07 -11.39
C LEU A 156 -16.68 26.20 -11.12
N ILE A 157 -16.73 25.48 -10.00
CA ILE A 157 -17.91 24.70 -9.61
C ILE A 157 -19.10 25.62 -9.35
N SER A 158 -18.92 26.71 -8.61
CA SER A 158 -20.01 27.58 -8.17
C SER A 158 -20.61 28.41 -9.31
N LEU A 159 -19.79 29.02 -10.16
CA LEU A 159 -20.26 29.93 -11.22
C LEU A 159 -20.99 29.19 -12.34
N THR A 160 -20.59 27.97 -12.64
CA THR A 160 -21.20 27.19 -13.73
C THR A 160 -22.55 26.56 -13.37
N ARG A 161 -23.04 26.72 -12.14
CA ARG A 161 -24.33 26.11 -11.73
C ARG A 161 -25.54 26.79 -12.35
N ARG A 162 -25.44 28.08 -12.70
CA ARG A 162 -26.55 28.87 -13.23
C ARG A 162 -26.62 28.89 -14.75
N GLU A 163 -25.62 28.31 -15.41
CA GLU A 163 -25.41 28.39 -16.85
C GLU A 163 -25.47 26.99 -17.47
N TYR A 164 -25.75 26.90 -18.77
CA TYR A 164 -25.73 25.63 -19.52
C TYR A 164 -24.31 25.17 -19.90
N ILE A 165 -23.29 25.67 -19.21
CA ILE A 165 -21.87 25.45 -19.48
C ILE A 165 -21.36 24.31 -18.59
N SER A 166 -20.65 23.35 -19.18
CA SER A 166 -20.04 22.20 -18.48
C SER A 166 -18.52 22.24 -18.64
N PRO A 167 -17.80 22.92 -17.73
CA PRO A 167 -16.36 23.10 -17.86
C PRO A 167 -15.60 21.80 -17.57
N PHE A 168 -14.48 21.62 -18.27
CA PHE A 168 -13.47 20.62 -17.97
C PHE A 168 -12.32 21.29 -17.23
N ILE A 169 -11.99 20.77 -16.06
CA ILE A 169 -10.94 21.29 -15.19
C ILE A 169 -9.88 20.20 -15.11
N PHE A 170 -8.68 20.48 -15.59
CA PHE A 170 -7.53 19.60 -15.47
C PHE A 170 -6.55 20.20 -14.46
N VAL A 171 -6.18 19.42 -13.45
CA VAL A 171 -5.19 19.82 -12.44
C VAL A 171 -4.06 18.81 -12.48
N ASP A 172 -2.86 19.29 -12.81
CA ASP A 172 -1.67 18.44 -12.85
C ASP A 172 -0.96 18.51 -11.49
N GLU A 173 -0.69 17.35 -10.92
CA GLU A 173 -0.01 17.13 -9.64
C GLU A 173 -0.38 18.14 -8.54
N PRO A 174 -1.66 18.21 -8.11
CA PRO A 174 -2.11 19.14 -7.07
C PRO A 174 -1.38 19.00 -5.74
N GLU A 175 -0.64 17.91 -5.50
CA GLU A 175 0.15 17.67 -4.30
C GLU A 175 1.52 18.36 -4.23
N VAL A 176 2.02 18.95 -5.34
CA VAL A 176 3.36 19.55 -5.37
C VAL A 176 3.48 20.68 -4.34
N GLY A 177 4.48 20.59 -3.47
CA GLY A 177 4.73 21.59 -2.42
C GLY A 177 3.73 21.54 -1.25
N LEU A 178 2.84 20.55 -1.19
CA LEU A 178 1.80 20.45 -0.17
C LEU A 178 2.07 19.37 0.87
N HIS A 179 1.80 19.69 2.14
CA HIS A 179 1.74 18.70 3.19
C HIS A 179 0.58 17.70 2.93
N PRO A 180 0.76 16.38 3.14
CA PRO A 180 -0.27 15.34 2.93
C PRO A 180 -1.68 15.70 3.41
N ARG A 181 -1.78 16.29 4.61
CA ARG A 181 -3.05 16.73 5.19
C ARG A 181 -3.76 17.83 4.38
N LEU A 182 -3.01 18.74 3.74
CA LEU A 182 -3.57 19.77 2.88
C LEU A 182 -4.17 19.16 1.60
N ASN A 183 -3.54 18.11 1.06
CA ASN A 183 -4.09 17.37 -0.08
C ASN A 183 -5.46 16.78 0.26
N GLU A 184 -5.62 16.25 1.47
CA GLU A 184 -6.91 15.74 1.91
C GLU A 184 -7.94 16.84 2.11
N GLN A 185 -7.53 17.97 2.69
CA GLN A 185 -8.42 19.13 2.87
C GLN A 185 -8.90 19.70 1.54
N LEU A 186 -8.03 19.76 0.51
CA LEU A 186 -8.40 20.17 -0.84
C LEU A 186 -9.58 19.33 -1.35
N ILE A 187 -9.43 18.00 -1.33
CA ILE A 187 -10.44 17.09 -1.88
C ILE A 187 -11.72 17.12 -1.05
N ASN A 188 -11.63 17.22 0.28
CA ASN A 188 -12.80 17.40 1.14
C ASN A 188 -13.55 18.69 0.80
N ARG A 189 -12.85 19.80 0.61
CA ARG A 189 -13.48 21.07 0.29
C ARG A 189 -14.14 21.07 -1.08
N VAL A 190 -13.46 20.52 -2.08
CA VAL A 190 -14.03 20.32 -3.42
C VAL A 190 -15.28 19.44 -3.35
N TYR A 191 -15.26 18.39 -2.53
CA TYR A 191 -16.42 17.53 -2.29
C TYR A 191 -17.58 18.29 -1.64
N ASP A 192 -17.34 19.07 -0.59
CA ASP A 192 -18.39 19.83 0.11
C ASP A 192 -19.10 20.81 -0.81
N VAL A 193 -18.31 21.55 -1.61
CA VAL A 193 -18.83 22.49 -2.62
C VAL A 193 -19.58 21.74 -3.71
N TYR A 194 -19.05 20.62 -4.20
CA TYR A 194 -19.73 19.81 -5.20
C TYR A 194 -21.09 19.31 -4.68
N MET A 195 -21.13 18.82 -3.45
CA MET A 195 -22.34 18.27 -2.83
C MET A 195 -23.36 19.35 -2.46
N SER A 196 -22.94 20.57 -2.12
CA SER A 196 -23.89 21.67 -1.83
C SER A 196 -24.76 22.01 -3.04
N PHE A 197 -24.24 21.83 -4.26
CA PHE A 197 -24.98 22.03 -5.50
C PHE A 197 -25.61 20.76 -6.07
N LYS A 198 -25.29 19.59 -5.52
CA LYS A 198 -25.83 18.31 -6.01
C LYS A 198 -27.29 18.15 -5.63
N LYS A 199 -28.16 18.00 -6.63
CA LYS A 199 -29.56 17.60 -6.40
C LYS A 199 -29.63 16.28 -5.64
N THR A 200 -30.48 16.26 -4.62
CA THR A 200 -30.77 15.08 -3.79
C THR A 200 -32.11 14.44 -4.15
N LYS A 201 -33.01 15.22 -4.77
CA LYS A 201 -34.34 14.79 -5.21
C LYS A 201 -34.66 15.37 -6.59
N ASP A 202 -35.65 14.81 -7.26
CA ASP A 202 -36.07 15.29 -8.59
C ASP A 202 -36.76 16.66 -8.53
N ASP A 203 -37.41 16.97 -7.41
CA ASP A 203 -38.11 18.24 -7.16
C ASP A 203 -37.19 19.47 -7.14
N VAL A 204 -37.80 20.66 -7.14
CA VAL A 204 -37.07 21.94 -7.08
C VAL A 204 -36.43 22.10 -5.70
N GLU A 205 -35.10 22.17 -5.68
CA GLU A 205 -34.32 22.51 -4.50
C GLU A 205 -33.68 23.89 -4.70
N VAL A 206 -33.84 24.79 -3.73
CA VAL A 206 -33.29 26.16 -3.80
C VAL A 206 -31.76 26.09 -3.93
N GLY A 207 -31.21 26.71 -4.98
CA GLY A 207 -29.77 26.72 -5.26
C GLY A 207 -29.22 25.47 -5.94
N LYS A 208 -30.04 24.43 -6.19
CA LYS A 208 -29.61 23.17 -6.84
C LYS A 208 -30.35 22.98 -8.15
N TYR A 209 -29.68 23.35 -9.23
CA TYR A 209 -30.23 23.36 -10.57
C TYR A 209 -29.95 22.05 -11.32
N LYS A 210 -30.79 21.71 -12.30
CA LYS A 210 -30.56 20.56 -13.21
C LYS A 210 -29.58 20.95 -14.33
N THR A 211 -28.42 21.49 -13.96
CA THR A 211 -27.36 21.89 -14.88
C THR A 211 -26.21 20.88 -14.86
N PRO A 212 -25.48 20.70 -15.98
CA PRO A 212 -24.34 19.80 -16.03
C PRO A 212 -23.28 20.16 -14.99
N TYR A 213 -22.71 19.19 -14.30
CA TYR A 213 -21.60 19.43 -13.35
C TYR A 213 -20.28 19.62 -14.10
N PRO A 214 -19.32 20.35 -13.51
CA PRO A 214 -17.95 20.40 -14.02
C PRO A 214 -17.35 19.00 -14.01
N LYS A 215 -16.49 18.73 -14.98
CA LYS A 215 -15.66 17.51 -14.97
C LYS A 215 -14.27 17.88 -14.48
N VAL A 216 -13.92 17.41 -13.30
CA VAL A 216 -12.58 17.57 -12.72
C VAL A 216 -11.73 16.34 -13.04
N ILE A 217 -10.57 16.57 -13.61
CA ILE A 217 -9.57 15.56 -13.94
C ILE A 217 -8.30 15.91 -13.16
N LEU A 218 -7.85 14.98 -12.32
CA LEU A 218 -6.63 15.14 -11.53
C LEU A 218 -5.59 14.14 -12.04
N SER A 219 -4.40 14.63 -12.34
CA SER A 219 -3.18 13.82 -12.49
C SER A 219 -2.45 13.87 -11.15
N THR A 220 -2.14 12.72 -10.55
CA THR A 220 -1.57 12.69 -9.19
C THR A 220 -0.73 11.44 -8.96
N HIS A 221 0.34 11.63 -8.20
CA HIS A 221 1.18 10.61 -7.57
C HIS A 221 0.90 10.48 -6.06
N SER A 222 -0.12 11.15 -5.53
CA SER A 222 -0.44 11.21 -4.10
C SER A 222 -1.47 10.15 -3.67
N PRO A 223 -1.10 9.21 -2.78
CA PRO A 223 -2.05 8.27 -2.18
C PRO A 223 -3.19 8.95 -1.42
N ASN A 224 -2.92 10.10 -0.81
CA ASN A 224 -3.91 10.82 0.00
C ASN A 224 -5.05 11.38 -0.85
N ILE A 225 -4.73 11.86 -2.06
CA ILE A 225 -5.72 12.34 -3.03
C ILE A 225 -6.56 11.17 -3.51
N LEU A 226 -5.92 10.07 -3.93
CA LEU A 226 -6.62 8.85 -4.35
C LEU A 226 -7.56 8.34 -3.25
N LYS A 227 -7.07 8.27 -2.00
CA LYS A 227 -7.82 7.90 -0.81
C LYS A 227 -9.10 8.72 -0.68
N GLN A 228 -8.97 10.04 -0.63
CA GLN A 228 -10.11 10.93 -0.40
C GLN A 228 -11.09 10.92 -1.59
N CYS A 229 -10.59 10.86 -2.82
CA CYS A 229 -11.43 10.75 -4.01
C CYS A 229 -12.31 9.48 -3.97
N ILE A 230 -11.73 8.32 -3.66
CA ILE A 230 -12.47 7.04 -3.58
C ILE A 230 -13.52 7.09 -2.46
N LYS A 231 -13.14 7.54 -1.26
CA LYS A 231 -14.04 7.54 -0.09
C LYS A 231 -15.22 8.50 -0.25
N LEU A 232 -14.96 9.70 -0.74
CA LEU A 232 -15.96 10.77 -0.80
C LEU A 232 -16.85 10.65 -2.04
N PHE A 233 -16.27 10.50 -3.23
CA PHE A 233 -17.02 10.59 -4.48
C PHE A 233 -17.71 9.29 -4.88
N LYS A 234 -17.27 8.12 -4.37
CA LYS A 234 -17.89 6.80 -4.59
C LYS A 234 -18.14 6.51 -6.07
N ILE A 235 -19.41 6.43 -6.50
CA ILE A 235 -19.82 6.20 -7.90
C ILE A 235 -19.63 7.41 -8.81
N ASN A 236 -19.35 8.59 -8.26
CA ASN A 236 -19.16 9.84 -9.01
C ASN A 236 -17.68 10.10 -9.34
N GLN A 237 -16.82 9.08 -9.30
CA GLN A 237 -15.43 9.17 -9.72
C GLN A 237 -15.04 8.00 -10.63
N ARG A 238 -13.92 8.16 -11.32
CA ARG A 238 -13.27 7.09 -12.07
C ARG A 238 -11.76 7.27 -12.02
N VAL A 239 -11.03 6.21 -11.70
CA VAL A 239 -9.56 6.24 -11.63
C VAL A 239 -8.95 5.51 -12.82
N TYR A 240 -7.99 6.15 -13.45
CA TYR A 240 -7.20 5.60 -14.56
C TYR A 240 -5.77 5.43 -14.10
N HIS A 241 -5.25 4.22 -14.18
CA HIS A 241 -3.89 3.88 -13.80
C HIS A 241 -3.02 3.73 -15.05
N PHE A 242 -2.01 4.58 -15.15
CA PHE A 242 -1.07 4.64 -16.27
C PHE A 242 0.21 3.87 -15.90
N THR A 243 0.60 2.93 -16.75
CA THR A 243 1.83 2.15 -16.53
C THR A 243 2.64 2.05 -17.82
N LYS A 244 3.97 2.07 -17.69
CA LYS A 244 4.88 1.91 -18.81
C LYS A 244 5.89 0.82 -18.51
N LYS A 245 5.89 -0.24 -19.34
CA LYS A 245 6.75 -1.41 -19.18
C LYS A 245 7.94 -1.37 -20.14
N GLY A 246 9.08 -0.88 -19.69
CA GLY A 246 10.27 -0.64 -20.51
C GLY A 246 9.97 0.14 -21.81
N LYS A 247 10.31 -0.44 -22.96
CA LYS A 247 10.05 0.15 -24.30
C LYS A 247 8.64 -0.12 -24.86
N LYS A 248 7.75 -0.77 -24.09
CA LYS A 248 6.37 -1.04 -24.53
C LYS A 248 5.53 0.24 -24.48
N PRO A 249 4.44 0.33 -25.27
CA PRO A 249 3.51 1.44 -25.18
C PRO A 249 2.91 1.56 -23.77
N THR A 250 2.59 2.80 -23.37
CA THR A 250 1.89 3.08 -22.12
C THR A 250 0.56 2.33 -22.11
N ARG A 251 0.31 1.58 -21.04
CA ARG A 251 -0.95 0.90 -20.78
C ARG A 251 -1.76 1.72 -19.82
N ILE A 252 -3.06 1.84 -20.11
CA ILE A 252 -4.02 2.56 -19.29
C ILE A 252 -5.06 1.56 -18.83
N ASN A 253 -5.14 1.36 -17.51
CA ASN A 253 -6.14 0.50 -16.90
C ASN A 253 -7.17 1.36 -16.17
N VAL A 254 -8.45 1.05 -16.35
CA VAL A 254 -9.50 1.62 -15.51
C VAL A 254 -9.56 0.81 -14.22
N LEU A 255 -9.29 1.45 -13.09
CA LEU A 255 -9.35 0.76 -11.80
C LEU A 255 -10.79 0.47 -11.40
N ASN A 256 -11.01 -0.65 -10.73
CA ASN A 256 -12.24 -0.92 -10.02
C ASN A 256 -12.25 -0.15 -8.69
N SER A 257 -12.46 1.16 -8.78
CA SER A 257 -12.39 2.11 -7.65
C SER A 257 -13.73 2.31 -6.92
N THR A 258 -14.79 1.61 -7.34
CA THR A 258 -16.10 1.62 -6.68
C THR A 258 -16.31 0.34 -5.88
N TYR A 259 -16.50 0.49 -4.57
CA TYR A 259 -16.64 -0.63 -3.65
C TYR A 259 -18.05 -0.63 -3.05
N SER A 260 -18.67 -1.81 -2.91
CA SER A 260 -19.98 -1.97 -2.29
C SER A 260 -19.90 -2.24 -0.77
N ASP A 261 -18.79 -2.81 -0.30
CA ASP A 261 -18.62 -3.15 1.11
C ASP A 261 -18.22 -1.92 1.94
N ALA A 262 -19.14 -1.46 2.78
CA ALA A 262 -18.92 -0.32 3.66
C ALA A 262 -17.75 -0.55 4.66
N ARG A 263 -17.50 -1.80 5.06
CA ARG A 263 -16.39 -2.12 5.99
C ARG A 263 -15.05 -1.83 5.32
N PHE A 264 -14.92 -2.21 4.04
CA PHE A 264 -13.73 -1.93 3.26
C PHE A 264 -13.52 -0.42 3.04
N ILE A 265 -14.57 0.32 2.68
CA ILE A 265 -14.48 1.77 2.48
C ILE A 265 -14.05 2.49 3.77
N ASN A 266 -14.57 2.05 4.91
CA ASN A 266 -14.23 2.62 6.20
C ASN A 266 -12.80 2.26 6.64
N SER A 267 -12.33 1.04 6.32
CA SER A 267 -10.95 0.63 6.60
C SER A 267 -9.94 1.20 5.61
N PHE A 268 -10.36 1.60 4.41
CA PHE A 268 -9.47 2.15 3.38
C PHE A 268 -8.79 3.43 3.87
N GLY A 269 -7.49 3.36 4.08
CA GLY A 269 -6.62 4.41 4.59
C GLY A 269 -5.39 4.65 3.70
N ASP A 270 -4.36 5.23 4.29
CA ASP A 270 -3.14 5.62 3.57
C ASP A 270 -2.32 4.42 3.13
N ASN A 271 -2.29 3.37 3.95
CA ASN A 271 -1.55 2.16 3.64
C ASN A 271 -2.13 1.45 2.42
N GLU A 272 -3.45 1.33 2.32
CA GLU A 272 -4.13 0.73 1.18
C GLU A 272 -4.01 1.60 -0.08
N ALA A 273 -4.13 2.91 0.06
CA ALA A 273 -4.00 3.84 -1.07
C ALA A 273 -2.58 3.85 -1.63
N ARG A 274 -1.55 3.69 -0.79
CA ARG A 274 -0.14 3.61 -1.21
C ARG A 274 0.09 2.46 -2.19
N LEU A 275 -0.63 1.35 -2.03
CA LEU A 275 -0.45 0.14 -2.85
C LEU A 275 -0.75 0.36 -4.34
N PHE A 276 -1.54 1.38 -4.69
CA PHE A 276 -1.80 1.74 -6.08
C PHE A 276 -0.63 2.43 -6.78
N PHE A 277 0.43 2.76 -6.05
CA PHE A 277 1.65 3.40 -6.54
C PHE A 277 2.88 2.50 -6.40
N SER A 278 2.70 1.26 -5.92
CA SER A 278 3.79 0.31 -5.68
C SER A 278 4.39 -0.25 -6.96
N ASP A 279 5.69 -0.52 -6.94
CA ASP A 279 6.38 -1.30 -7.97
C ASP A 279 6.01 -2.79 -7.91
N PHE A 280 5.84 -3.31 -6.69
CA PHE A 280 5.40 -4.67 -6.41
C PHE A 280 4.77 -4.75 -5.02
N ILE A 281 3.72 -5.56 -4.87
CA ILE A 281 3.03 -5.76 -3.59
C ILE A 281 3.23 -7.19 -3.10
N LEU A 282 3.76 -7.36 -1.89
CA LEU A 282 3.80 -8.65 -1.20
C LEU A 282 2.74 -8.67 -0.10
N PHE A 283 1.63 -9.36 -0.35
CA PHE A 283 0.60 -9.58 0.65
C PHE A 283 1.00 -10.73 1.57
N VAL A 284 0.93 -10.49 2.87
CA VAL A 284 1.32 -11.44 3.91
C VAL A 284 0.22 -11.57 4.96
N GLU A 285 0.27 -12.65 5.75
CA GLU A 285 -0.77 -12.95 6.74
C GLU A 285 -0.69 -12.06 8.00
N GLY A 286 0.52 -11.85 8.54
CA GLY A 286 0.68 -11.26 9.86
C GLY A 286 1.92 -10.39 10.04
N GLN A 287 2.16 -10.04 11.30
CA GLN A 287 3.22 -9.10 11.69
C GLN A 287 4.62 -9.72 11.58
N THR A 288 4.74 -11.04 11.77
CA THR A 288 6.01 -11.77 11.69
C THR A 288 6.59 -11.71 10.27
N GLU A 289 5.74 -11.82 9.25
CA GLU A 289 6.12 -11.70 7.85
C GLU A 289 6.55 -10.25 7.52
N ILE A 290 5.81 -9.26 8.04
CA ILE A 290 6.16 -7.84 7.89
C ILE A 290 7.53 -7.57 8.52
N GLU A 291 7.80 -8.14 9.70
CA GLU A 291 9.10 -8.04 10.36
C GLU A 291 10.21 -8.69 9.51
N LEU A 292 9.98 -9.90 8.99
CA LEU A 292 10.95 -10.63 8.17
C LEU A 292 11.34 -9.86 6.90
N PHE A 293 10.35 -9.48 6.09
CA PHE A 293 10.59 -8.82 4.80
C PHE A 293 10.91 -7.33 4.95
N GLY A 294 10.59 -6.73 6.10
CA GLY A 294 11.00 -5.37 6.47
C GLY A 294 12.37 -5.28 7.14
N ASN A 295 13.07 -6.41 7.35
CA ASN A 295 14.36 -6.42 8.02
C ASN A 295 15.40 -5.57 7.27
N PHE A 296 16.06 -4.66 7.99
CA PHE A 296 17.01 -3.70 7.42
C PHE A 296 18.26 -4.37 6.81
N ASN A 297 18.86 -5.32 7.51
CA ASN A 297 20.08 -5.98 7.04
C ASN A 297 19.81 -6.89 5.83
N LEU A 298 18.65 -7.56 5.82
CA LEU A 298 18.17 -8.31 4.67
C LEU A 298 17.98 -7.37 3.47
N SER A 299 17.36 -6.21 3.67
CA SER A 299 17.14 -5.22 2.61
C SER A 299 18.43 -4.63 2.04
N ARG A 300 19.49 -4.52 2.86
CA ARG A 300 20.83 -4.14 2.39
C ARG A 300 21.47 -5.23 1.51
N LYS A 301 21.22 -6.50 1.79
CA LYS A 301 21.71 -7.63 1.00
C LYS A 301 20.88 -7.89 -0.25
N PHE A 302 19.57 -7.65 -0.16
CA PHE A 302 18.61 -7.79 -1.24
C PHE A 302 17.93 -6.45 -1.51
N PRO A 303 18.56 -5.51 -2.25
CA PRO A 303 18.03 -4.17 -2.49
C PRO A 303 16.64 -4.13 -3.13
N VAL A 304 16.23 -5.24 -3.74
CA VAL A 304 14.90 -5.42 -4.30
C VAL A 304 13.78 -5.27 -3.27
N LEU A 305 14.05 -5.58 -1.99
CA LEU A 305 13.10 -5.40 -0.88
C LEU A 305 12.70 -3.93 -0.70
N ASN A 306 13.57 -2.97 -1.03
CA ASN A 306 13.23 -1.55 -0.98
C ASN A 306 12.19 -1.12 -2.03
N ARG A 307 11.90 -1.99 -3.01
CA ARG A 307 10.90 -1.79 -4.06
C ARG A 307 9.65 -2.66 -3.85
N ILE A 308 9.61 -3.43 -2.77
CA ILE A 308 8.50 -4.32 -2.43
C ILE A 308 7.72 -3.69 -1.28
N ASP A 309 6.45 -3.37 -1.53
CA ASP A 309 5.52 -2.99 -0.47
C ASP A 309 4.97 -4.24 0.20
N VAL A 310 5.46 -4.54 1.40
CA VAL A 310 4.96 -5.64 2.23
C VAL A 310 3.72 -5.18 2.98
N TYR A 311 2.61 -5.90 2.81
CA TYR A 311 1.31 -5.51 3.37
C TYR A 311 0.60 -6.68 4.04
N GLY A 312 0.32 -6.55 5.33
CA GLY A 312 -0.49 -7.51 6.08
C GLY A 312 -1.97 -7.38 5.70
N ALA A 313 -2.52 -8.39 5.04
CA ALA A 313 -3.90 -8.36 4.56
C ALA A 313 -4.77 -9.44 5.19
N ASN A 314 -5.96 -9.03 5.65
CA ASN A 314 -7.03 -9.98 5.91
C ASN A 314 -7.78 -10.32 4.60
N ASN A 315 -8.58 -11.39 4.61
CA ASN A 315 -9.28 -11.85 3.41
C ASN A 315 -10.21 -10.79 2.78
N VAL A 316 -10.78 -9.88 3.58
CA VAL A 316 -11.67 -8.81 3.09
C VAL A 316 -10.88 -7.74 2.34
N THR A 317 -9.81 -7.23 2.96
CA THR A 317 -8.94 -6.20 2.37
C THR A 317 -8.23 -6.73 1.14
N LEU A 318 -7.67 -7.95 1.21
CA LEU A 318 -6.99 -8.59 0.09
C LEU A 318 -7.88 -8.68 -1.15
N LYS A 319 -9.14 -9.09 -0.98
CA LYS A 319 -10.10 -9.25 -2.08
C LYS A 319 -10.25 -7.97 -2.91
N TYR A 320 -10.30 -6.79 -2.27
CA TYR A 320 -10.59 -5.53 -2.95
C TYR A 320 -9.34 -4.79 -3.43
N ILE A 321 -8.21 -4.97 -2.73
CA ILE A 321 -6.95 -4.27 -3.03
C ILE A 321 -6.15 -5.03 -4.09
N ALA A 322 -6.20 -6.37 -4.07
CA ALA A 322 -5.40 -7.20 -4.96
C ALA A 322 -5.51 -6.70 -6.42
N PRO A 323 -4.38 -6.50 -7.13
CA PRO A 323 -4.38 -5.99 -8.51
C PRO A 323 -5.26 -6.78 -9.48
N SER A 324 -5.50 -8.06 -9.22
CA SER A 324 -6.43 -8.90 -9.99
C SER A 324 -7.90 -8.46 -9.89
N TYR A 325 -8.33 -7.94 -8.73
CA TYR A 325 -9.66 -7.38 -8.55
C TYR A 325 -9.68 -5.88 -8.88
N SER A 326 -8.71 -5.12 -8.40
CA SER A 326 -8.67 -3.66 -8.59
C SER A 326 -8.33 -3.25 -10.02
N ASN A 327 -7.91 -4.21 -10.86
CA ASN A 327 -7.47 -4.02 -12.24
C ASN A 327 -6.22 -3.12 -12.37
N ALA A 328 -5.43 -3.01 -11.31
CA ALA A 328 -4.16 -2.30 -11.32
C ALA A 328 -3.09 -3.10 -12.11
N SER A 329 -2.28 -2.40 -12.92
CA SER A 329 -1.17 -3.02 -13.66
C SER A 329 0.09 -3.21 -12.79
N ILE A 330 -0.09 -3.63 -11.54
CA ILE A 330 0.97 -3.80 -10.53
C ILE A 330 1.20 -5.29 -10.31
N PRO A 331 2.44 -5.80 -10.40
CA PRO A 331 2.75 -7.17 -10.04
C PRO A 331 2.59 -7.37 -8.53
N TYR A 332 2.10 -8.54 -8.12
CA TYR A 332 1.90 -8.86 -6.71
C TYR A 332 2.07 -10.35 -6.44
N MET A 333 2.31 -10.67 -5.17
CA MET A 333 2.30 -12.04 -4.65
C MET A 333 1.57 -12.06 -3.30
N VAL A 334 0.74 -13.07 -3.09
CA VAL A 334 0.11 -13.39 -1.82
C VAL A 334 0.82 -14.58 -1.22
N LEU A 335 1.42 -14.40 -0.05
CA LEU A 335 2.11 -15.43 0.70
C LEU A 335 1.17 -15.98 1.79
N TYR A 336 0.99 -17.29 1.79
CA TYR A 336 0.20 -18.00 2.80
C TYR A 336 0.97 -19.16 3.43
N ASP A 337 0.73 -19.40 4.72
CA ASP A 337 1.06 -20.66 5.37
C ASP A 337 0.35 -21.85 4.69
N LEU A 338 0.91 -23.05 4.81
CA LEU A 338 0.32 -24.26 4.21
C LEU A 338 -1.06 -24.60 4.78
N ASP A 339 -1.32 -24.25 6.04
CA ASP A 339 -2.56 -24.57 6.75
C ASP A 339 -3.79 -23.78 6.25
N LYS A 340 -3.57 -22.75 5.42
CA LYS A 340 -4.63 -22.00 4.75
C LYS A 340 -5.31 -22.76 3.62
N ILE A 341 -4.65 -23.80 3.11
CA ILE A 341 -5.13 -24.61 1.99
C ILE A 341 -5.19 -26.11 2.31
N VAL A 342 -4.31 -26.58 3.21
CA VAL A 342 -4.27 -27.96 3.69
C VAL A 342 -4.83 -28.04 5.10
N GLN A 343 -5.86 -28.87 5.29
CA GLN A 343 -6.40 -29.19 6.61
C GLN A 343 -6.36 -30.70 6.84
N PHE A 344 -6.04 -31.09 8.06
CA PHE A 344 -6.16 -32.47 8.51
C PHE A 344 -7.22 -32.56 9.60
N ASP A 345 -8.12 -33.52 9.48
CA ASP A 345 -8.90 -33.97 10.62
C ASP A 345 -7.98 -34.82 11.51
N TYR A 346 -7.55 -34.22 12.61
CA TYR A 346 -6.63 -34.85 13.55
C TYR A 346 -7.20 -36.09 14.26
N ASN A 347 -8.51 -36.31 14.22
CA ASN A 347 -9.13 -37.52 14.78
C ASN A 347 -9.07 -38.69 13.79
N THR A 348 -9.30 -38.41 12.52
CA THR A 348 -9.41 -39.45 11.48
C THR A 348 -8.17 -39.55 10.59
N GLY A 349 -7.21 -38.62 10.71
CA GLY A 349 -6.07 -38.48 9.80
C GLY A 349 -6.47 -38.05 8.39
N LYS A 350 -7.74 -37.65 8.20
CA LYS A 350 -8.30 -37.37 6.88
C LYS A 350 -7.83 -36.01 6.39
N PHE A 351 -7.12 -36.02 5.26
CA PHE A 351 -6.73 -34.81 4.55
C PHE A 351 -7.95 -34.18 3.87
N LYS A 352 -8.05 -32.86 3.96
CA LYS A 352 -9.06 -32.06 3.27
C LYS A 352 -8.40 -30.79 2.78
N TYR A 353 -8.64 -30.44 1.53
CA TYR A 353 -8.24 -29.12 1.05
C TYR A 353 -9.38 -28.10 1.19
N THR A 354 -9.02 -26.84 1.39
CA THR A 354 -9.94 -25.70 1.48
C THR A 354 -9.84 -24.76 0.28
N ASP A 355 -11.00 -24.35 -0.25
CA ASP A 355 -11.14 -23.41 -1.36
C ASP A 355 -11.17 -21.93 -0.92
N ASP A 356 -11.17 -21.67 0.39
CA ASP A 356 -11.53 -20.37 0.94
C ASP A 356 -10.54 -19.26 0.56
N ASN A 357 -9.25 -19.56 0.60
CA ASN A 357 -8.18 -18.59 0.31
C ASN A 357 -7.68 -18.68 -1.14
N PHE A 358 -7.81 -19.85 -1.77
CA PHE A 358 -7.47 -20.07 -3.17
C PHE A 358 -8.45 -21.05 -3.81
N ASN A 359 -9.25 -20.54 -4.76
CA ASN A 359 -10.26 -21.32 -5.48
C ASN A 359 -9.62 -22.29 -6.49
N LEU A 360 -9.12 -23.42 -5.99
CA LEU A 360 -8.42 -24.47 -6.74
C LEU A 360 -9.35 -25.12 -7.77
N LYS A 361 -10.63 -25.38 -7.44
CA LYS A 361 -11.62 -25.94 -8.38
C LYS A 361 -11.91 -24.99 -9.54
N GLY A 362 -12.11 -23.71 -9.23
CA GLY A 362 -12.28 -22.68 -10.26
C GLY A 362 -11.05 -22.54 -11.14
N ALA A 363 -9.85 -22.59 -10.54
CA ALA A 363 -8.59 -22.57 -11.27
C ALA A 363 -8.42 -23.78 -12.19
N PHE A 364 -8.78 -24.99 -11.72
CA PHE A 364 -8.76 -26.22 -12.51
C PHE A 364 -9.71 -26.12 -13.70
N ASN A 365 -10.96 -25.70 -13.49
CA ASN A 365 -11.94 -25.57 -14.57
C ASN A 365 -11.45 -24.58 -15.63
N LYS A 366 -10.91 -23.43 -15.21
CA LYS A 366 -10.35 -22.43 -16.14
C LYS A 366 -9.20 -23.00 -16.97
N GLU A 367 -8.31 -23.80 -16.37
CA GLU A 367 -7.20 -24.42 -17.10
C GLU A 367 -7.67 -25.55 -18.03
N LYS A 368 -8.60 -26.38 -17.57
CA LYS A 368 -9.18 -27.49 -18.34
C LYS A 368 -9.80 -27.01 -19.65
N PHE A 369 -10.50 -25.87 -19.63
CA PHE A 369 -11.12 -25.26 -20.80
C PHE A 369 -10.22 -24.26 -21.54
N SER A 370 -8.97 -24.07 -21.09
CA SER A 370 -8.00 -23.24 -21.81
C SER A 370 -7.58 -23.92 -23.11
N LEU A 371 -7.64 -23.18 -24.23
CA LEU A 371 -7.32 -23.67 -25.58
C LEU A 371 -5.86 -23.40 -25.98
N TYR A 372 -5.14 -22.51 -25.28
CA TYR A 372 -3.84 -21.98 -25.74
C TYR A 372 -2.72 -22.02 -24.68
N SER A 373 -2.79 -22.93 -23.70
CA SER A 373 -1.77 -23.05 -22.64
C SER A 373 -0.72 -24.11 -23.00
N ASN A 374 0.51 -23.68 -23.30
CA ASN A 374 1.65 -24.58 -23.61
C ASN A 374 2.02 -25.52 -22.45
N PHE A 375 1.52 -25.25 -21.24
CA PHE A 375 1.79 -26.05 -20.04
C PHE A 375 0.53 -26.73 -19.49
N LYS A 376 -0.55 -26.79 -20.28
CA LYS A 376 -1.85 -27.29 -19.83
C LYS A 376 -1.75 -28.67 -19.17
N ASP A 377 -1.13 -29.62 -19.86
CA ASP A 377 -1.06 -31.01 -19.38
C ASP A 377 -0.27 -31.14 -18.08
N VAL A 378 0.83 -30.40 -17.96
CA VAL A 378 1.64 -30.35 -16.73
C VAL A 378 0.84 -29.73 -15.59
N VAL A 379 0.16 -28.61 -15.84
CA VAL A 379 -0.69 -27.95 -14.82
C VAL A 379 -1.84 -28.89 -14.39
N LEU A 380 -2.51 -29.57 -15.33
CA LEU A 380 -3.57 -30.53 -15.02
C LEU A 380 -3.04 -31.75 -14.25
N TYR A 381 -1.83 -32.23 -14.56
CA TYR A 381 -1.17 -33.27 -13.78
C TYR A 381 -0.96 -32.86 -12.32
N HIS A 382 -0.51 -31.62 -12.08
CA HIS A 382 -0.37 -31.09 -10.72
C HIS A 382 -1.72 -30.98 -10.01
N PHE A 383 -2.76 -30.47 -10.68
CA PHE A 383 -4.12 -30.43 -10.10
C PHE A 383 -4.62 -31.82 -9.73
N ASN A 384 -4.50 -32.79 -10.65
CA ASN A 384 -4.93 -34.16 -10.42
C ASN A 384 -4.20 -34.76 -9.23
N TYR A 385 -2.88 -34.55 -9.11
CA TYR A 385 -2.13 -34.99 -7.93
C TYR A 385 -2.73 -34.42 -6.64
N ILE A 386 -2.96 -33.12 -6.54
CA ILE A 386 -3.54 -32.48 -5.34
C ILE A 386 -4.93 -33.02 -5.03
N PHE A 387 -5.80 -33.17 -6.04
CA PHE A 387 -7.13 -33.73 -5.85
C PHE A 387 -7.11 -35.22 -5.47
N THR A 388 -6.10 -35.99 -5.87
CA THR A 388 -5.96 -37.37 -5.41
C THR A 388 -5.61 -37.48 -3.93
N LEU A 389 -5.13 -36.40 -3.30
CA LEU A 389 -4.87 -36.36 -1.86
C LEU A 389 -6.15 -36.05 -1.08
N ASP A 390 -7.15 -35.40 -1.69
CA ASP A 390 -8.40 -35.03 -1.04
C ASP A 390 -9.09 -36.26 -0.44
N LYS A 391 -9.46 -36.18 0.84
CA LYS A 391 -10.09 -37.24 1.64
C LYS A 391 -9.25 -38.50 1.85
N LYS A 392 -7.98 -38.55 1.43
CA LYS A 392 -7.06 -39.62 1.83
C LYS A 392 -6.78 -39.56 3.33
N ILE A 393 -6.54 -40.72 3.92
CA ILE A 393 -6.20 -40.85 5.32
C ILE A 393 -4.69 -41.03 5.42
N PHE A 394 -4.06 -40.20 6.23
CA PHE A 394 -2.64 -40.30 6.57
C PHE A 394 -2.50 -40.58 8.06
N SER A 395 -1.68 -41.57 8.39
CA SER A 395 -1.30 -41.85 9.78
C SER A 395 -0.17 -40.91 10.22
N LEU A 396 -0.23 -40.43 11.45
CA LEU A 396 0.89 -39.72 12.06
C LEU A 396 2.07 -40.68 12.30
N ASP A 397 3.27 -40.13 12.33
CA ASP A 397 4.44 -40.84 12.86
C ASP A 397 4.29 -41.12 14.37
N SER A 398 5.22 -41.88 14.93
CA SER A 398 5.19 -42.24 16.37
C SER A 398 5.26 -41.04 17.33
N LEU A 399 5.62 -39.86 16.83
CA LEU A 399 5.82 -38.66 17.62
C LEU A 399 4.71 -37.61 17.40
N GLY A 400 3.81 -37.85 16.44
CA GLY A 400 2.81 -36.89 15.99
C GLY A 400 3.37 -35.72 15.16
N THR A 401 4.66 -35.74 14.81
CA THR A 401 5.37 -34.59 14.21
C THR A 401 5.17 -34.47 12.71
N SER A 402 4.93 -35.58 12.03
CA SER A 402 4.75 -35.65 10.58
C SER A 402 3.69 -36.69 10.20
N TYR A 403 3.15 -36.57 8.98
CA TYR A 403 2.24 -37.55 8.40
C TYR A 403 3.01 -38.52 7.51
N LEU A 404 2.90 -39.83 7.80
CA LEU A 404 3.53 -40.87 7.00
C LEU A 404 2.96 -40.88 5.59
N GLY A 405 3.84 -40.79 4.58
CA GLY A 405 3.45 -40.76 3.16
C GLY A 405 2.95 -39.41 2.65
N PHE A 406 2.97 -38.36 3.49
CA PHE A 406 2.68 -36.99 3.08
C PHE A 406 3.96 -36.14 3.14
N ASN A 407 4.26 -35.42 2.06
CA ASN A 407 5.44 -34.58 1.97
C ASN A 407 5.04 -33.14 1.64
N ASN A 408 5.19 -32.24 2.62
CA ASN A 408 4.81 -30.84 2.49
C ASN A 408 5.52 -30.18 1.31
N ARG A 409 6.84 -30.36 1.16
CA ARG A 409 7.65 -29.77 0.07
C ARG A 409 7.17 -30.22 -1.32
N LEU A 410 6.74 -31.47 -1.46
CA LEU A 410 6.21 -31.98 -2.72
C LEU A 410 4.82 -31.39 -3.03
N VAL A 411 3.98 -31.25 -2.00
CA VAL A 411 2.64 -30.66 -2.16
C VAL A 411 2.75 -29.18 -2.49
N THR A 412 3.56 -28.42 -1.76
CA THR A 412 3.77 -26.98 -2.00
C THR A 412 4.40 -26.70 -3.33
N SER A 413 5.43 -27.45 -3.76
CA SER A 413 6.03 -27.24 -5.08
C SER A 413 5.01 -27.41 -6.21
N LYS A 414 4.13 -28.42 -6.12
CA LYS A 414 3.05 -28.63 -7.09
C LYS A 414 1.95 -27.56 -6.99
N LEU A 415 1.60 -27.13 -5.78
CA LEU A 415 0.64 -26.03 -5.55
C LEU A 415 1.18 -24.70 -6.10
N ASN A 416 2.42 -24.35 -5.79
CA ASN A 416 3.07 -23.12 -6.24
C ASN A 416 3.24 -23.08 -7.77
N PHE A 417 3.48 -24.23 -8.41
CA PHE A 417 3.45 -24.31 -9.88
C PHE A 417 2.11 -23.86 -10.48
N ILE A 418 1.00 -24.16 -9.80
CA ILE A 418 -0.36 -23.77 -10.20
C ILE A 418 -0.66 -22.31 -9.79
N ALA A 419 -0.28 -21.96 -8.57
CA ALA A 419 -0.70 -20.76 -7.84
C ALA A 419 0.10 -19.51 -8.23
N ASN A 420 1.40 -19.66 -8.54
CA ASN A 420 2.29 -18.52 -8.86
C ASN A 420 1.78 -17.73 -10.08
N LYS A 421 1.23 -18.42 -11.10
CA LYS A 421 0.62 -17.78 -12.28
C LYS A 421 -0.56 -16.86 -11.96
N ARG A 422 -1.14 -17.02 -10.77
CA ARG A 422 -2.29 -16.27 -10.25
C ARG A 422 -1.89 -15.29 -9.13
N GLY A 423 -0.59 -15.16 -8.85
CA GLY A 423 -0.05 -14.28 -7.82
C GLY A 423 -0.14 -14.84 -6.41
N TYR A 424 -0.15 -16.17 -6.23
CA TYR A 424 -0.19 -16.82 -4.91
C TYR A 424 1.02 -17.74 -4.72
N ASN A 425 1.57 -17.77 -3.51
CA ASN A 425 2.68 -18.63 -3.12
C ASN A 425 2.40 -19.18 -1.71
N PHE A 426 2.60 -20.48 -1.53
CA PHE A 426 2.37 -21.20 -0.28
C PHE A 426 3.69 -21.65 0.31
N LEU A 427 3.85 -21.42 1.61
CA LEU A 427 4.97 -21.91 2.40
C LEU A 427 4.86 -23.42 2.64
N ASN A 428 5.99 -24.09 2.89
CA ASN A 428 6.06 -25.50 3.28
C ASN A 428 5.34 -25.79 4.61
N ASP A 429 5.31 -24.83 5.51
CA ASP A 429 4.69 -24.94 6.83
C ASP A 429 4.26 -23.54 7.31
N THR A 430 5.16 -22.81 7.97
CA THR A 430 4.97 -21.46 8.52
C THR A 430 6.24 -20.63 8.35
N ILE A 431 6.22 -19.34 8.66
CA ILE A 431 7.44 -18.50 8.66
C ILE A 431 8.51 -19.03 9.60
N GLU A 432 8.14 -19.57 10.76
CA GLU A 432 9.11 -20.18 11.65
C GLU A 432 9.77 -21.40 11.01
N GLY A 433 9.04 -22.17 10.21
CA GLY A 433 9.61 -23.30 9.48
C GLY A 433 10.45 -22.90 8.26
N LEU A 434 10.17 -21.75 7.63
CA LEU A 434 11.02 -21.12 6.62
C LEU A 434 12.37 -20.68 7.19
N LEU A 435 12.41 -20.18 8.44
CA LEU A 435 13.64 -19.73 9.11
C LEU A 435 14.37 -20.85 9.86
N ILE A 436 13.65 -21.74 10.53
CA ILE A 436 14.19 -22.85 11.31
C ILE A 436 13.94 -24.11 10.48
N CYS A 437 14.83 -24.41 9.54
CA CYS A 437 14.76 -25.59 8.67
C CYS A 437 16.01 -26.47 8.84
N ASN A 438 16.03 -27.64 8.19
CA ASN A 438 17.20 -28.53 8.22
C ASN A 438 18.45 -27.83 7.70
N GLU A 439 18.28 -26.98 6.70
CA GLU A 439 19.33 -26.23 6.02
C GLU A 439 19.91 -25.09 6.90
N SER A 440 19.07 -24.43 7.70
CA SER A 440 19.46 -23.31 8.59
C SER A 440 19.80 -23.72 10.02
N LYS A 441 19.53 -24.98 10.39
CA LYS A 441 19.71 -25.52 11.75
C LYS A 441 21.05 -25.19 12.38
N TRP A 442 22.14 -25.31 11.62
CA TRP A 442 23.49 -25.07 12.14
C TRP A 442 23.71 -23.60 12.56
N ILE A 443 23.12 -22.64 11.83
CA ILE A 443 23.14 -21.22 12.18
C ILE A 443 22.25 -20.98 13.39
N PHE A 444 21.07 -21.60 13.40
CA PHE A 444 20.14 -21.48 14.52
C PHE A 444 20.75 -21.97 15.84
N GLU A 445 21.41 -23.13 15.84
CA GLU A 445 22.14 -23.62 17.03
C GLU A 445 23.24 -22.64 17.46
N ARG A 446 23.97 -22.03 16.53
CA ARG A 446 24.98 -20.99 16.84
C ARG A 446 24.35 -19.73 17.43
N TRP A 447 23.18 -19.35 16.97
CA TRP A 447 22.44 -18.21 17.50
C TRP A 447 21.96 -18.45 18.93
N ILE A 448 21.46 -19.66 19.26
CA ILE A 448 21.13 -20.01 20.65
C ILE A 448 22.39 -19.92 21.55
N VAL A 449 23.55 -20.35 21.04
CA VAL A 449 24.82 -20.19 21.76
C VAL A 449 25.14 -18.70 21.96
N SER A 450 25.02 -17.86 20.93
CA SER A 450 25.29 -16.41 21.08
C SER A 450 24.34 -15.75 22.07
N LEU A 451 23.05 -16.08 22.08
CA LEU A 451 22.10 -15.61 23.09
C LEU A 451 22.57 -15.95 24.51
N VAL A 452 23.01 -17.17 24.76
CA VAL A 452 23.50 -17.58 26.09
C VAL A 452 24.76 -16.80 26.47
N PHE A 453 25.67 -16.54 25.54
CA PHE A 453 26.92 -15.83 25.84
C PHE A 453 26.73 -14.32 25.99
N GLU A 454 25.93 -13.71 25.13
CA GLU A 454 25.82 -12.26 24.97
C GLU A 454 24.61 -11.66 25.68
N LYS A 455 23.51 -12.43 25.84
CA LYS A 455 22.22 -11.94 26.34
C LYS A 455 21.80 -12.52 27.69
N CYS A 456 22.60 -13.43 28.26
CA CYS A 456 22.43 -13.90 29.64
C CYS A 456 23.46 -13.25 30.57
N TYR A 457 22.94 -12.34 31.40
CA TYR A 457 23.69 -11.50 32.34
C TYR A 457 23.67 -12.09 33.74
N GLN A 458 24.58 -11.66 34.60
CA GLN A 458 24.62 -12.12 36.00
C GLN A 458 23.36 -11.67 36.76
N ALA A 459 22.75 -12.59 37.51
CA ALA A 459 21.52 -12.33 38.25
C ALA A 459 21.75 -11.65 39.62
N SER A 460 22.94 -11.80 40.21
CA SER A 460 23.22 -11.46 41.61
C SER A 460 24.13 -10.23 41.75
N LYS A 461 23.84 -9.42 42.78
CA LYS A 461 24.66 -8.28 43.23
C LYS A 461 25.99 -8.72 43.85
N LYS A 462 26.08 -9.97 44.35
CA LYS A 462 27.30 -10.58 44.91
C LYS A 462 27.66 -11.88 44.18
N PRO A 463 28.03 -11.80 42.89
CA PRO A 463 28.20 -12.98 42.06
C PRO A 463 29.31 -13.92 42.56
N ARG A 464 30.34 -13.40 43.25
CA ARG A 464 31.41 -14.22 43.84
C ARG A 464 30.92 -15.18 44.92
N ASP A 465 30.03 -14.74 45.81
CA ASP A 465 29.53 -15.58 46.90
C ASP A 465 28.71 -16.75 46.32
N ASP A 466 27.93 -16.48 45.27
CA ASP A 466 27.14 -17.50 44.58
C ASP A 466 28.02 -18.48 43.79
N ILE A 467 29.10 -17.97 43.17
CA ILE A 467 30.12 -18.80 42.50
C ILE A 467 30.83 -19.72 43.51
N ILE A 468 31.22 -19.21 44.68
CA ILE A 468 31.89 -20.00 45.73
C ILE A 468 30.95 -21.11 46.23
N LYS A 469 29.68 -20.77 46.51
CA LYS A 469 28.66 -21.76 46.91
C LYS A 469 28.49 -22.85 45.85
N LEU A 470 28.47 -22.48 44.57
CA LEU A 470 28.33 -23.43 43.46
C LEU A 470 29.56 -24.32 43.28
N LYS A 471 30.78 -23.78 43.40
CA LYS A 471 32.02 -24.57 43.33
C LYS A 471 32.09 -25.66 44.40
N SER A 472 31.42 -25.46 45.53
CA SER A 472 31.40 -26.42 46.65
C SER A 472 30.38 -27.56 46.49
N LYS A 473 29.46 -27.51 45.51
CA LYS A 473 28.43 -28.53 45.27
C LYS A 473 28.61 -29.18 43.90
N SER A 474 28.46 -30.51 43.81
CA SER A 474 28.27 -31.20 42.53
C SER A 474 26.89 -30.85 41.97
N ALA A 475 26.83 -29.86 41.07
CA ALA A 475 25.58 -29.22 40.68
C ALA A 475 25.13 -29.58 39.26
N ASN A 476 23.82 -29.78 39.12
CA ASN A 476 23.10 -29.72 37.85
C ASN A 476 23.38 -28.35 37.19
N TYR A 477 23.91 -28.33 35.95
CA TYR A 477 24.33 -27.07 35.33
C TYR A 477 23.14 -26.24 34.87
N ILE A 478 21.98 -26.83 34.61
CA ILE A 478 20.74 -26.10 34.29
C ILE A 478 20.26 -25.31 35.51
N GLU A 479 20.20 -25.94 36.68
CA GLU A 479 19.80 -25.24 37.91
C GLU A 479 20.81 -24.16 38.30
N SER A 480 22.09 -24.47 38.15
CA SER A 480 23.19 -23.53 38.40
C SER A 480 23.11 -22.32 37.48
N PHE A 481 22.86 -22.55 36.18
CA PHE A 481 22.70 -21.50 35.19
C PHE A 481 21.50 -20.61 35.51
N ASN A 482 20.34 -21.21 35.80
CA ASN A 482 19.10 -20.49 36.14
C ASN A 482 19.19 -19.65 37.42
N LYS A 483 20.14 -19.97 38.32
CA LYS A 483 20.43 -19.18 39.53
C LYS A 483 21.43 -18.05 39.26
N LEU A 484 22.43 -18.32 38.42
CA LEU A 484 23.51 -17.37 38.14
C LEU A 484 23.15 -16.34 37.08
N PHE A 485 22.25 -16.65 36.16
CA PHE A 485 21.97 -15.82 35.00
C PHE A 485 20.51 -15.36 34.89
N THR A 486 20.33 -14.21 34.26
CA THR A 486 19.05 -13.59 33.95
C THR A 486 19.13 -12.93 32.57
N SER A 487 17.97 -12.66 31.95
CA SER A 487 17.87 -12.00 30.63
C SER A 487 17.97 -10.48 30.68
N GLN A 488 17.86 -9.88 31.88
CA GLN A 488 17.94 -8.44 32.08
C GLN A 488 19.34 -8.04 32.51
N ASP A 489 19.92 -7.06 31.83
CA ASP A 489 21.19 -6.50 32.28
C ASP A 489 20.99 -5.72 33.58
N ARG A 490 21.70 -6.14 34.63
CA ARG A 490 21.70 -5.52 35.97
C ARG A 490 23.00 -4.75 36.25
N GLY A 491 23.90 -4.64 35.26
CA GLY A 491 25.18 -3.94 35.37
C GLY A 491 26.20 -4.64 36.26
N PHE A 492 26.00 -5.92 36.58
CA PHE A 492 26.93 -6.69 37.42
C PHE A 492 28.06 -7.26 36.55
N ILE A 493 29.31 -7.00 36.93
CA ILE A 493 30.48 -7.43 36.15
C ILE A 493 31.38 -8.31 37.02
N CYS A 494 31.78 -9.47 36.47
CA CYS A 494 32.84 -10.31 37.02
C CYS A 494 34.07 -10.24 36.11
N SER A 495 35.27 -10.18 36.71
CA SER A 495 36.55 -10.16 36.00
C SER A 495 37.45 -11.33 36.42
N GLY A 496 38.45 -11.63 35.60
CA GLY A 496 39.45 -12.66 35.87
C GLY A 496 38.87 -14.09 35.93
N ASN A 497 39.32 -14.87 36.91
CA ASN A 497 38.96 -16.29 37.06
C ASN A 497 37.46 -16.55 37.23
N ASP A 498 36.71 -15.60 37.77
CA ASP A 498 35.26 -15.73 37.93
C ASP A 498 34.54 -15.66 36.59
N LYS A 499 35.03 -14.82 35.66
CA LYS A 499 34.49 -14.77 34.29
C LYS A 499 34.72 -16.09 33.56
N LEU A 500 35.93 -16.65 33.65
CA LEU A 500 36.26 -17.94 33.06
C LEU A 500 35.38 -19.08 33.62
N PHE A 501 35.10 -19.06 34.92
CA PHE A 501 34.18 -20.01 35.54
C PHE A 501 32.75 -19.84 35.02
N LEU A 502 32.23 -18.61 34.94
CA LEU A 502 30.90 -18.35 34.40
C LEU A 502 30.78 -18.81 32.94
N ASP A 503 31.81 -18.57 32.11
CA ASP A 503 31.85 -19.05 30.73
C ASP A 503 31.87 -20.59 30.66
N ASP A 504 32.58 -21.27 31.57
CA ASP A 504 32.54 -22.74 31.69
C ASP A 504 31.12 -23.24 32.06
N VAL A 505 30.44 -22.57 33.00
CA VAL A 505 29.04 -22.87 33.34
C VAL A 505 28.15 -22.72 32.11
N LYS A 506 28.28 -21.63 31.33
CA LYS A 506 27.52 -21.45 30.08
C LYS A 506 27.76 -22.59 29.08
N LYS A 507 29.02 -23.01 28.88
CA LYS A 507 29.38 -24.13 27.98
C LYS A 507 28.77 -25.44 28.44
N LYS A 508 28.88 -25.75 29.73
CA LYS A 508 28.37 -27.01 30.29
C LYS A 508 26.84 -27.06 30.31
N TYR A 509 26.20 -25.94 30.61
CA TYR A 509 24.76 -25.74 30.47
C TYR A 509 24.27 -26.07 29.04
N LEU A 510 24.88 -25.45 28.03
CA LEU A 510 24.53 -25.70 26.62
C LEU A 510 24.71 -27.17 26.23
N ARG A 511 25.78 -27.82 26.70
CA ARG A 511 26.01 -29.25 26.47
C ARG A 511 24.95 -30.12 27.16
N GLU A 512 24.57 -29.79 28.38
CA GLU A 512 23.55 -30.53 29.14
C GLU A 512 22.18 -30.44 28.45
N VAL A 513 21.76 -29.24 28.03
CA VAL A 513 20.53 -29.04 27.26
C VAL A 513 20.57 -29.82 25.94
N LYS A 514 21.69 -29.76 25.21
CA LYS A 514 21.85 -30.48 23.93
C LYS A 514 21.81 -31.99 24.10
N ASN A 515 22.49 -32.52 25.13
CA ASN A 515 22.48 -33.95 25.43
C ASN A 515 21.08 -34.43 25.82
N LYS A 516 20.33 -33.62 26.57
CA LYS A 516 18.95 -33.92 26.94
C LYS A 516 18.03 -34.00 25.72
N ILE A 517 18.11 -33.03 24.81
CA ILE A 517 17.34 -33.05 23.56
C ILE A 517 17.67 -34.32 22.77
N ARG A 518 18.95 -34.64 22.60
CA ARG A 518 19.42 -35.82 21.85
C ARG A 518 19.13 -37.16 22.49
N SER A 519 18.92 -37.19 23.80
CA SER A 519 18.53 -38.42 24.50
C SER A 519 17.09 -38.82 24.22
N ILE A 520 16.25 -37.88 23.77
CA ILE A 520 14.82 -38.08 23.52
C ILE A 520 14.53 -38.08 22.01
N LEU A 521 15.21 -37.22 21.24
CA LEU A 521 14.96 -37.02 19.82
C LEU A 521 16.18 -37.39 18.96
N ASN A 522 15.89 -37.92 17.76
CA ASN A 522 16.89 -38.05 16.70
C ASN A 522 17.21 -36.66 16.09
N LYS A 523 18.27 -36.60 15.26
CA LYS A 523 18.71 -35.34 14.62
C LYS A 523 17.65 -34.71 13.72
N GLU A 524 16.79 -35.50 13.10
CA GLU A 524 15.76 -35.05 12.16
C GLU A 524 14.65 -34.29 12.89
N ASN A 525 14.29 -34.72 14.11
CA ASN A 525 13.22 -34.12 14.90
C ASN A 525 13.68 -32.91 15.74
N GLU A 526 14.98 -32.63 15.84
CA GLU A 526 15.51 -31.45 16.55
C GLU A 526 14.96 -30.14 15.96
N VAL A 527 14.79 -30.06 14.63
CA VAL A 527 14.26 -28.85 13.96
C VAL A 527 12.80 -28.60 14.33
N VAL A 528 11.97 -29.65 14.35
CA VAL A 528 10.57 -29.57 14.75
C VAL A 528 10.46 -29.12 16.21
N LEU A 529 11.32 -29.63 17.08
CA LEU A 529 11.39 -29.19 18.48
C LEU A 529 11.72 -27.69 18.58
N TYR A 530 12.73 -27.22 17.84
CA TYR A 530 13.08 -25.79 17.82
C TYR A 530 11.93 -24.92 17.32
N ARG A 531 11.24 -25.31 16.25
CA ARG A 531 10.04 -24.61 15.76
C ARG A 531 8.97 -24.51 16.85
N LEU A 532 8.68 -25.61 17.54
CA LEU A 532 7.68 -25.66 18.62
C LEU A 532 8.05 -24.77 19.81
N ILE A 533 9.33 -24.72 20.19
CA ILE A 533 9.83 -23.83 21.26
C ILE A 533 9.55 -22.36 20.90
N PHE A 534 9.76 -22.00 19.64
CA PHE A 534 9.56 -20.65 19.07
C PHE A 534 8.14 -20.41 18.53
N GLU A 535 7.15 -21.19 19.00
CA GLU A 535 5.71 -21.01 18.69
C GLU A 535 5.31 -21.24 17.22
N GLY A 536 6.14 -21.94 16.46
CA GLY A 536 5.81 -22.47 15.15
C GLY A 536 4.95 -23.75 15.19
N LYS A 537 4.81 -24.39 14.03
CA LYS A 537 4.06 -25.65 13.87
C LYS A 537 5.00 -26.80 13.49
N THR A 538 4.53 -28.03 13.69
CA THR A 538 5.16 -29.25 13.17
C THR A 538 4.91 -29.42 11.66
N ASP A 539 5.53 -30.42 11.04
CA ASP A 539 5.25 -30.78 9.64
C ASP A 539 3.82 -31.30 9.46
N SER A 540 3.24 -31.88 10.51
CA SER A 540 1.81 -32.21 10.62
C SER A 540 0.89 -30.99 10.91
N LEU A 541 1.44 -29.77 10.90
CA LEU A 541 0.74 -28.50 11.13
C LEU A 541 0.14 -28.33 12.55
N ILE A 542 0.63 -29.11 13.52
CA ILE A 542 0.20 -29.05 14.92
C ILE A 542 1.02 -27.98 15.65
N SER A 543 0.35 -27.17 16.48
CA SER A 543 0.98 -26.20 17.39
C SER A 543 0.70 -26.58 18.84
N ILE A 544 1.55 -26.13 19.77
CA ILE A 544 1.36 -26.36 21.22
C ILE A 544 0.11 -25.64 21.75
N LYS A 545 -0.26 -24.51 21.15
CA LYS A 545 -1.39 -23.68 21.59
C LYS A 545 -2.73 -24.11 20.97
N ASN A 546 -2.71 -24.99 19.97
CA ASN A 546 -3.92 -25.46 19.30
C ASN A 546 -4.56 -26.60 20.10
N ASN A 547 -5.88 -26.78 19.97
CA ASN A 547 -6.65 -27.88 20.57
C ASN A 547 -6.26 -29.29 20.06
N SER A 548 -5.20 -29.40 19.27
CA SER A 548 -4.69 -30.63 18.66
C SER A 548 -3.32 -31.04 19.22
N SER A 549 -2.82 -30.33 20.24
CA SER A 549 -1.58 -30.67 20.95
C SER A 549 -1.57 -32.10 21.48
N ASP A 550 -2.73 -32.62 21.87
CA ASP A 550 -2.90 -33.97 22.43
C ASP A 550 -2.55 -35.10 21.45
N ARG A 551 -2.33 -34.76 20.18
CA ARG A 551 -1.87 -35.68 19.12
C ARG A 551 -0.36 -35.78 19.01
N LEU A 552 0.38 -34.88 19.65
CA LEU A 552 1.82 -35.01 19.80
C LEU A 552 2.13 -36.02 20.90
N ASP A 553 3.19 -36.79 20.72
CA ASP A 553 3.64 -37.72 21.76
C ASP A 553 3.96 -36.96 23.06
N GLU A 554 3.55 -37.56 24.18
CA GLU A 554 3.67 -36.94 25.50
C GLU A 554 5.13 -36.58 25.83
N LYS A 555 6.11 -37.33 25.32
CA LYS A 555 7.53 -37.02 25.52
C LYS A 555 7.91 -35.70 24.86
N ILE A 556 7.35 -35.38 23.69
CA ILE A 556 7.60 -34.09 23.01
C ILE A 556 6.95 -32.96 23.79
N LEU A 557 5.69 -33.12 24.19
CA LEU A 557 4.97 -32.08 24.96
C LEU A 557 5.69 -31.79 26.27
N ASN A 558 6.05 -32.83 27.02
CA ASN A 558 6.80 -32.72 28.26
C ASN A 558 8.19 -32.12 28.04
N LEU A 559 8.88 -32.50 26.97
CA LEU A 559 10.19 -31.93 26.64
C LEU A 559 10.08 -30.44 26.30
N VAL A 560 9.13 -30.02 25.46
CA VAL A 560 8.96 -28.59 25.13
C VAL A 560 8.60 -27.80 26.37
N LYS A 561 7.66 -28.30 27.18
CA LYS A 561 7.28 -27.65 28.45
C LYS A 561 8.49 -27.51 29.38
N GLN A 562 9.24 -28.58 29.56
CA GLN A 562 10.45 -28.59 30.37
C GLN A 562 11.51 -27.63 29.85
N LEU A 563 11.72 -27.56 28.54
CA LEU A 563 12.66 -26.62 27.93
C LEU A 563 12.21 -25.17 28.11
N LYS A 564 10.93 -24.84 27.87
CA LYS A 564 10.43 -23.46 27.99
C LYS A 564 10.35 -22.97 29.44
N GLU A 565 9.90 -23.81 30.36
CA GLU A 565 9.64 -23.42 31.75
C GLU A 565 10.88 -23.54 32.64
N ASN A 566 11.77 -24.49 32.37
CA ASN A 566 12.95 -24.77 33.19
C ASN A 566 14.25 -24.57 32.44
N ASP A 567 14.53 -25.38 31.42
CA ASP A 567 15.91 -25.51 30.93
C ASP A 567 16.37 -24.26 30.18
N LEU A 568 15.51 -23.64 29.38
CA LEU A 568 15.75 -22.41 28.63
C LEU A 568 14.97 -21.22 29.21
N ARG A 569 14.58 -21.28 30.47
CA ARG A 569 13.73 -20.25 31.13
C ARG A 569 14.29 -18.84 30.95
N VAL A 570 15.61 -18.68 31.07
CA VAL A 570 16.29 -17.39 30.91
C VAL A 570 16.13 -16.83 29.47
N LEU A 571 16.00 -17.70 28.47
CA LEU A 571 15.79 -17.31 27.07
C LEU A 571 14.32 -17.05 26.72
N SER A 572 13.37 -17.28 27.64
CA SER A 572 11.93 -17.08 27.41
C SER A 572 11.56 -15.73 26.77
N PRO A 573 12.20 -14.59 27.13
CA PRO A 573 11.90 -13.31 26.47
C PRO A 573 12.17 -13.29 24.98
N TYR A 574 13.03 -14.17 24.46
CA TYR A 574 13.44 -14.26 23.05
C TYR A 574 12.69 -15.35 22.27
N MET A 575 11.70 -16.01 22.86
CA MET A 575 11.03 -17.18 22.26
C MET A 575 9.55 -16.94 21.90
N LYS A 576 9.02 -15.74 22.15
CA LYS A 576 7.62 -15.40 21.87
C LYS A 576 7.51 -14.87 20.45
N LYS A 577 6.39 -15.08 19.74
CA LYS A 577 6.21 -14.50 18.38
C LYS A 577 6.45 -12.98 18.32
N THR A 578 6.12 -12.26 19.39
CA THR A 578 6.28 -10.80 19.46
C THR A 578 7.61 -10.35 20.09
N SER A 579 8.59 -11.24 20.26
CA SER A 579 9.85 -10.88 20.92
C SER A 579 10.89 -10.23 19.99
N GLY A 580 10.62 -10.15 18.69
CA GLY A 580 11.59 -9.68 17.70
C GLY A 580 12.69 -10.71 17.39
N TRP A 581 12.47 -11.98 17.72
CA TRP A 581 13.49 -13.02 17.52
C TRP A 581 13.76 -13.29 16.03
N VAL A 582 12.78 -13.05 15.16
CA VAL A 582 12.93 -13.18 13.72
C VAL A 582 13.99 -12.21 13.22
N THR A 583 13.89 -10.95 13.61
CA THR A 583 14.90 -9.92 13.31
C THR A 583 16.26 -10.31 13.89
N GLU A 584 16.35 -10.65 15.18
CA GLU A 584 17.63 -10.96 15.82
C GLU A 584 18.32 -12.18 15.20
N PHE A 585 17.55 -13.24 14.92
CA PHE A 585 18.08 -14.45 14.30
C PHE A 585 18.52 -14.19 12.86
N LEU A 586 17.75 -13.43 12.08
CA LEU A 586 18.10 -13.12 10.70
C LEU A 586 19.35 -12.24 10.61
N ASP A 587 19.44 -11.21 11.46
CA ASP A 587 20.61 -10.34 11.55
C ASP A 587 21.87 -11.14 11.92
N PHE A 588 21.76 -12.01 12.93
CA PHE A 588 22.83 -12.93 13.30
C PHE A 588 23.22 -13.85 12.13
N SER A 589 22.22 -14.39 11.42
CA SER A 589 22.45 -15.30 10.30
C SER A 589 23.18 -14.62 9.14
N ILE A 590 22.78 -13.39 8.80
CA ILE A 590 23.44 -12.59 7.77
C ILE A 590 24.91 -12.38 8.14
N LEU A 591 25.18 -11.95 9.38
CA LEU A 591 26.55 -11.73 9.86
C LEU A 591 27.38 -13.01 9.87
N GLU A 592 26.81 -14.14 10.30
CA GLU A 592 27.52 -15.43 10.30
C GLU A 592 27.83 -15.91 8.89
N ILE A 593 26.92 -15.74 7.94
CA ILE A 593 27.14 -16.10 6.54
C ILE A 593 28.21 -15.20 5.90
N GLU A 594 28.20 -13.90 6.20
CA GLU A 594 29.26 -12.97 5.77
C GLU A 594 30.64 -13.34 6.32
N LYS A 595 30.72 -13.79 7.58
CA LYS A 595 31.98 -14.23 8.19
C LYS A 595 32.54 -15.50 7.55
N LEU A 596 31.68 -16.37 7.01
CA LEU A 596 32.14 -17.58 6.32
C LEU A 596 32.81 -17.23 5.00
N ASP A 597 32.13 -16.45 4.15
CA ASP A 597 32.70 -15.94 2.90
C ASP A 597 31.87 -14.77 2.40
N TYR A 598 32.42 -13.56 2.54
CA TYR A 598 31.76 -12.32 2.11
C TYR A 598 31.47 -12.30 0.60
N ASN A 599 32.39 -12.84 -0.22
CA ASN A 599 32.25 -12.84 -1.68
C ASN A 599 31.21 -13.84 -2.18
N TYR A 600 30.90 -14.86 -1.37
CA TYR A 600 29.92 -15.91 -1.68
C TYR A 600 28.68 -15.84 -0.77
N PHE A 601 28.35 -14.64 -0.27
CA PHE A 601 27.17 -14.45 0.57
C PHE A 601 25.88 -15.00 -0.07
N MET A 602 25.60 -14.69 -1.34
CA MET A 602 24.33 -15.05 -1.98
C MET A 602 24.13 -16.58 -2.12
N PRO A 603 25.10 -17.34 -2.66
CA PRO A 603 25.01 -18.80 -2.66
C PRO A 603 24.86 -19.39 -1.25
N ASN A 604 25.62 -18.92 -0.27
CA ASN A 604 25.57 -19.41 1.10
C ASN A 604 24.22 -19.11 1.77
N PHE A 605 23.67 -17.93 1.54
CA PHE A 605 22.35 -17.55 2.01
C PHE A 605 21.25 -18.41 1.38
N LYS A 606 21.34 -18.69 0.07
CA LYS A 606 20.41 -19.58 -0.64
C LYS A 606 20.47 -21.02 -0.14
N LEU A 607 21.66 -21.50 0.23
CA LEU A 607 21.81 -22.82 0.84
C LEU A 607 21.21 -22.87 2.24
N ALA A 608 21.36 -21.82 3.05
CA ALA A 608 20.82 -21.77 4.40
C ALA A 608 19.30 -21.53 4.44
N PHE A 609 18.78 -20.67 3.55
CA PHE A 609 17.37 -20.25 3.50
C PHE A 609 16.81 -20.39 2.07
N PRO A 610 16.62 -21.62 1.57
CA PRO A 610 16.26 -21.87 0.18
C PRO A 610 14.88 -21.32 -0.19
N GLU A 611 13.90 -21.48 0.69
CA GLU A 611 12.52 -21.04 0.46
C GLU A 611 12.39 -19.50 0.50
N LEU A 612 13.03 -18.85 1.48
CA LEU A 612 13.11 -17.40 1.54
C LEU A 612 13.77 -16.83 0.28
N SER A 613 14.89 -17.41 -0.13
CA SER A 613 15.61 -16.99 -1.34
C SER A 613 14.75 -17.15 -2.59
N TYR A 614 13.96 -18.24 -2.69
CA TYR A 614 13.02 -18.43 -3.78
C TYR A 614 11.95 -17.32 -3.83
N ILE A 615 11.36 -16.94 -2.69
CA ILE A 615 10.37 -15.85 -2.61
C ILE A 615 10.98 -14.53 -3.08
N LEU A 616 12.20 -14.21 -2.62
CA LEU A 616 12.93 -13.00 -3.01
C LEU A 616 13.25 -12.99 -4.51
N GLU A 617 13.71 -14.11 -5.07
CA GLU A 617 13.98 -14.25 -6.51
C GLU A 617 12.71 -14.09 -7.35
N GLN A 618 11.59 -14.67 -6.92
CA GLN A 618 10.30 -14.53 -7.62
C GLN A 618 9.80 -13.07 -7.62
N ALA A 619 9.82 -12.40 -6.47
CA ALA A 619 9.46 -10.99 -6.37
C ALA A 619 10.40 -10.13 -7.23
N SER A 620 11.71 -10.40 -7.17
CA SER A 620 12.70 -9.70 -7.98
C SER A 620 12.51 -9.87 -9.49
N SER A 621 12.17 -11.07 -9.94
CA SER A 621 11.93 -11.34 -11.36
C SER A 621 10.67 -10.63 -11.91
N SER A 622 9.75 -10.27 -11.00
CA SER A 622 8.48 -9.62 -11.33
C SER A 622 8.58 -8.10 -11.36
N ILE A 623 9.61 -7.54 -10.70
CA ILE A 623 9.91 -6.11 -10.68
C ILE A 623 10.73 -5.77 -11.93
N GLU A 624 10.25 -4.83 -12.74
CA GLU A 624 11.06 -4.32 -13.84
C GLU A 624 12.23 -3.49 -13.28
N VAL A 625 13.46 -3.87 -13.63
CA VAL A 625 14.63 -3.01 -13.42
C VAL A 625 14.52 -1.87 -14.44
N GLY A 626 13.83 -0.80 -14.05
CA GLY A 626 13.99 0.50 -14.69
C GLY A 626 15.49 0.82 -14.66
N GLY A 627 16.07 1.06 -15.83
CA GLY A 627 17.51 1.07 -16.05
C GLY A 627 18.28 1.90 -15.03
N VAL A 628 18.82 1.22 -14.03
CA VAL A 628 20.07 1.58 -13.38
C VAL A 628 20.94 0.33 -13.50
N ARG A 629 21.50 0.15 -14.70
CA ARG A 629 22.81 -0.51 -14.79
C ARG A 629 23.76 0.42 -14.05
N THR A 630 24.31 -0.05 -12.94
CA THR A 630 25.69 0.32 -12.63
C THR A 630 26.59 -0.59 -13.45
#